data_AF-A0A2N8BRF1-F1
#
_entry.id   AF-A0A2N8BRF1-F1
#
_cell.length_a   1.000
_cell.length_b   1.000
_cell.length_c   1.000
_cell.angle_alpha   90.00
_cell.angle_beta   90.00
_cell.angle_gamma   90.00
#
_symmetry.space_group_name_H-M   'P 1'
#
loop_
_entity.id
_entity.type
_entity.pdbx_description
1 polymer ?
#
loop_
_entity_poly.entity_id
_entity_poly.type
_entity_poly.pdbx_seq_one_letter_code
_entity_poly.pdbx_strand_id
1 'polypeptide(L)'
;YHSKFSDSERVDIWRRLLNSSEPLVVLGARSAVFLPFSQIGLVIVDEEHEASFKQYDPAPRYNARDAALVLASMHGAKSLLGSA
;
A
#
# COMPACT_ATOMS: atom_id res chain seq x y z
N TYR A 1 -0.85 -6.64 -5.36
CA TYR A 1 0.44 -6.87 -4.66
C TYR A 1 0.18 -7.61 -3.34
N HIS A 2 0.45 -8.91 -3.27
CA HIS A 2 0.18 -9.75 -2.08
C HIS A 2 1.08 -10.99 -2.04
N SER A 3 0.93 -11.81 -1.00
CA SER A 3 1.80 -12.95 -0.69
C SER A 3 1.95 -13.95 -1.86
N LYS A 4 0.86 -14.27 -2.56
CA LYS A 4 0.87 -15.25 -3.67
C LYS A 4 1.62 -14.80 -4.94
N PHE A 5 2.08 -13.55 -5.04
CA PHE A 5 2.87 -13.10 -6.19
C PHE A 5 4.29 -13.60 -6.04
N SER A 6 4.84 -14.17 -7.10
CA SER A 6 6.26 -14.53 -7.22
C SER A 6 7.16 -13.31 -7.12
N ASP A 7 8.43 -13.53 -6.78
CA ASP A 7 9.40 -12.43 -6.67
C ASP A 7 9.58 -11.70 -8.02
N SER A 8 9.56 -12.42 -9.14
CA SER A 8 9.59 -11.82 -10.48
C SER A 8 8.39 -10.90 -10.72
N GLU A 9 7.17 -11.35 -10.42
CA GLU A 9 5.96 -10.52 -10.59
C GLU A 9 5.99 -9.27 -9.70
N ARG A 10 6.50 -9.41 -8.47
CA ARG A 10 6.66 -8.27 -7.55
C ARG A 10 7.67 -7.26 -8.09
N VAL A 11 8.81 -7.73 -8.61
CA VAL A 11 9.85 -6.88 -9.20
C VAL A 11 9.30 -6.16 -10.43
N ASP A 12 8.54 -6.83 -11.29
CA ASP A 12 7.98 -6.22 -12.49
C ASP A 12 6.98 -5.11 -12.15
N ILE A 13 6.10 -5.33 -11.16
CA ILE A 13 5.17 -4.30 -10.67
C ILE A 13 5.93 -3.12 -10.04
N TRP A 14 6.94 -3.42 -9.24
CA TRP A 14 7.77 -2.40 -8.60
C TRP A 14 8.47 -1.53 -9.65
N ARG A 15 9.09 -2.15 -10.66
CA ARG A 15 9.74 -1.44 -11.78
C ARG A 15 8.74 -0.66 -12.61
N ARG A 16 7.54 -1.20 -12.84
CA ARG A 16 6.48 -0.49 -13.56
C ARG A 16 6.07 0.77 -12.82
N LEU A 17 5.84 0.70 -11.50
CA LEU A 17 5.47 1.86 -10.70
C LEU A 17 6.59 2.89 -10.61
N LEU A 18 7.85 2.45 -10.51
CA LEU A 18 8.99 3.35 -10.45
C LEU A 18 9.16 4.18 -11.73
N ASN A 19 8.89 3.59 -12.90
CA ASN A 19 9.19 4.20 -14.20
C ASN A 19 7.96 4.79 -14.92
N SER A 20 6.75 4.59 -14.39
CA SER A 20 5.52 5.06 -15.01
C SER A 20 5.01 6.35 -14.37
N SER A 21 4.55 7.28 -15.22
CA SER A 21 3.78 8.47 -14.84
C SER A 21 2.28 8.32 -15.17
N GLU A 22 1.87 7.14 -15.62
CA GLU A 22 0.46 6.89 -15.98
C GLU A 22 -0.41 6.79 -14.72
N PRO A 23 -1.69 7.20 -14.80
CA PRO A 23 -2.65 6.92 -13.74
C PRO A 23 -2.79 5.40 -13.53
N LEU A 24 -2.51 4.94 -12.31
CA LEU A 24 -2.55 3.53 -11.95
C LEU A 24 -3.42 3.31 -10.70
N VAL A 25 -4.16 2.21 -10.70
CA VAL A 25 -4.85 1.69 -9.52
C VAL A 25 -4.09 0.48 -9.04
N VAL A 26 -3.66 0.50 -7.78
CA VAL A 26 -2.97 -0.62 -7.14
C VAL A 26 -3.83 -1.19 -6.05
N LEU A 27 -4.23 -2.46 -6.23
CA LEU A 27 -4.84 -3.26 -5.18
C LEU A 27 -3.77 -4.15 -4.53
N GLY A 28 -3.71 -4.16 -3.21
CA GLY A 28 -2.77 -4.99 -2.50
C GLY A 28 -3.09 -5.16 -1.03
N ALA A 29 -2.40 -6.12 -0.43
CA ALA A 29 -2.41 -6.31 1.00
C ALA A 29 -1.52 -5.25 1.69
N ARG A 30 -1.32 -5.40 3.00
CA ARG A 30 -0.48 -4.53 3.85
C ARG A 30 0.84 -4.07 3.24
N SER A 31 1.58 -4.96 2.59
CA SER A 31 2.91 -4.65 2.04
C SER A 31 2.88 -3.69 0.86
N ALA A 32 1.71 -3.45 0.24
CA ALA A 32 1.57 -2.54 -0.89
C ALA A 32 1.88 -1.08 -0.53
N VAL A 33 1.79 -0.70 0.75
CA VAL A 33 2.15 0.66 1.22
C VAL A 33 3.62 1.02 0.98
N PHE A 34 4.48 0.04 0.68
CA PHE A 34 5.91 0.23 0.41
C PHE A 34 6.27 0.21 -1.08
N LEU A 35 5.27 0.20 -1.96
CA LEU A 35 5.54 0.34 -3.39
C LEU A 35 6.04 1.77 -3.71
N PRO A 36 6.86 1.93 -4.77
CA PRO A 36 7.55 3.18 -5.06
C PRO A 36 6.62 4.12 -5.84
N PHE A 37 5.58 4.60 -5.20
CA PHE A 37 4.64 5.52 -5.83
C PHE A 37 5.30 6.87 -6.11
N SER A 38 5.19 7.36 -7.35
CA SER A 38 5.63 8.71 -7.73
C SER A 38 4.64 9.78 -7.25
N GLN A 39 3.34 9.51 -7.44
CA GLN A 39 2.25 10.39 -7.00
C GLN A 39 1.02 9.55 -6.61
N ILE A 40 0.41 9.88 -5.47
CA ILE A 40 -0.83 9.26 -5.01
C ILE A 40 -1.89 10.36 -4.88
N GLY A 41 -3.06 10.16 -5.48
CA GLY A 41 -4.20 11.08 -5.32
C GLY A 41 -5.17 10.66 -4.22
N LEU A 42 -5.30 9.35 -3.99
CA LEU A 42 -6.23 8.76 -3.05
C LEU A 42 -5.67 7.44 -2.50
N VAL A 43 -5.80 7.25 -1.19
CA VAL A 43 -5.56 5.98 -0.50
C VAL A 43 -6.87 5.50 0.12
N ILE A 44 -7.24 4.25 -0.13
CA ILE A 44 -8.42 3.62 0.45
C ILE A 44 -7.96 2.45 1.32
N VAL A 45 -8.40 2.42 2.57
CA VAL A 45 -8.25 1.27 3.47
C VAL A 45 -9.65 0.76 3.76
N ASP A 46 -9.98 -0.40 3.22
CA ASP A 46 -11.23 -1.09 3.51
C ASP A 46 -11.08 -1.93 4.78
N GLU A 47 -12.18 -2.16 5.51
CA GLU A 47 -12.21 -2.88 6.79
C GLU A 47 -11.13 -2.41 7.79
N GLU A 48 -10.98 -1.09 8.00
CA GLU A 48 -9.85 -0.47 8.72
C GLU A 48 -9.64 -0.99 10.15
N HIS A 49 -10.70 -1.51 10.77
CA HIS A 49 -10.70 -2.08 12.10
C HIS A 49 -10.05 -3.47 12.17
N GLU A 50 -9.72 -4.10 11.04
CA GLU A 50 -9.22 -5.46 11.00
C GLU A 50 -7.82 -5.58 11.60
N ALA A 51 -7.68 -6.44 12.62
CA ALA A 51 -6.41 -6.65 13.31
C ALA A 51 -5.29 -7.17 12.38
N SER A 52 -5.66 -7.76 11.23
CA SER A 52 -4.74 -8.27 10.23
C SER A 52 -3.81 -7.18 9.70
N PHE A 53 -4.22 -5.89 9.71
CA PHE A 53 -3.40 -4.73 9.33
C PHE A 53 -2.13 -4.56 10.18
N LYS A 54 -2.08 -5.09 11.40
CA LYS A 54 -0.89 -5.05 12.25
C LYS A 54 0.11 -6.15 11.86
N GLN A 55 1.33 -5.76 11.54
CA GLN A 55 2.46 -6.67 11.35
C GLN A 55 3.17 -6.89 12.69
N TYR A 56 3.21 -8.15 13.14
CA TYR A 56 3.87 -8.57 14.37
C TYR A 56 5.26 -9.17 14.12
N ASP A 57 5.38 -10.16 13.24
CA ASP A 57 6.66 -10.75 12.86
C ASP A 57 6.62 -11.25 11.40
N PRO A 58 7.76 -11.21 10.69
CA PRO A 58 9.04 -10.64 11.13
C PRO A 58 8.98 -9.10 11.21
N ALA A 59 10.01 -8.51 11.82
CA ALA A 59 10.26 -7.08 11.74
C ALA A 59 10.45 -6.62 10.27
N PRO A 60 10.10 -5.38 9.92
CA PRO A 60 9.61 -4.31 10.79
C PRO A 60 8.16 -4.50 11.24
N ARG A 61 7.86 -4.08 12.47
CA ARG A 61 6.51 -4.10 13.06
C ARG A 61 5.82 -2.78 12.77
N TYR A 62 4.76 -2.81 11.96
CA TYR A 62 4.02 -1.61 11.58
C TYR A 62 2.52 -1.90 11.54
N ASN A 63 1.72 -0.85 11.62
CA ASN A 63 0.30 -0.94 11.30
C ASN A 63 0.12 -0.39 9.88
N ALA A 64 -0.35 -1.24 8.96
CA ALA A 64 -0.50 -0.86 7.57
C ALA A 64 -1.56 0.23 7.35
N ARG A 65 -2.60 0.31 8.19
CA ARG A 65 -3.56 1.43 8.17
C ARG A 65 -2.84 2.76 8.45
N ASP A 66 -2.07 2.80 9.54
CA ASP A 66 -1.38 4.02 9.95
C ASP A 66 -0.29 4.40 8.93
N ALA A 67 0.43 3.41 8.39
CA ALA A 67 1.39 3.60 7.32
C ALA A 67 0.73 4.15 6.03
N ALA A 68 -0.47 3.68 5.69
CA ALA A 68 -1.24 4.16 4.55
C ALA A 68 -1.66 5.63 4.72
N LEU A 69 -2.04 6.05 5.93
CA LEU A 69 -2.35 7.45 6.24
C LEU A 69 -1.10 8.35 6.15
N VAL A 70 0.03 7.89 6.68
CA VAL A 70 1.31 8.61 6.53
C VAL A 70 1.70 8.73 5.07
N LEU A 71 1.60 7.65 4.29
CA LEU A 71 1.85 7.65 2.86
C LEU A 71 0.94 8.65 2.13
N ALA A 72 -0.36 8.65 2.43
CA ALA A 72 -1.28 9.63 1.86
C ALA A 72 -0.85 11.07 2.19
N SER A 73 -0.50 11.35 3.44
CA SER A 73 -0.02 12.66 3.87
C SER A 73 1.27 13.08 3.16
N MET A 74 2.22 12.16 2.96
CA MET A 74 3.49 12.43 2.26
C MET A 74 3.27 12.83 0.80
N HIS A 75 2.22 12.31 0.16
CA HIS A 75 1.84 12.65 -1.21
C HIS A 75 0.81 13.79 -1.30
N GLY A 76 0.35 14.35 -0.18
CA GLY A 76 -0.78 15.30 -0.17
C GLY A 76 -2.11 14.69 -0.66
N ALA A 77 -2.23 13.36 -0.62
CA ALA A 77 -3.37 12.61 -1.08
C ALA A 77 -4.54 12.67 -0.09
N LYS A 78 -5.74 12.37 -0.58
CA LYS A 78 -6.89 12.10 0.30
C LYS A 78 -6.83 10.65 0.80
N SER A 79 -7.44 10.40 1.95
CA SER A 79 -7.58 9.06 2.53
C SER A 79 -9.04 8.75 2.84
N LEU A 80 -9.47 7.54 2.54
CA LEU A 80 -10.78 6.99 2.93
C LEU A 80 -10.58 5.71 3.74
N LEU A 81 -11.18 5.65 4.93
CA LEU A 81 -11.18 4.48 5.79
C LEU A 81 -12.60 3.91 5.83
N GLY A 82 -12.79 2.70 5.34
CA GLY A 82 -14.04 1.95 5.38
C GLY A 82 -14.12 1.08 6.63
N SER A 83 -15.28 1.04 7.26
CA SER A 83 -15.61 0.13 8.36
C SER A 83 -17.12 -0.09 8.39
N ALA A 84 -17.55 -1.26 8.86
CA ALA A 84 -18.95 -1.58 9.19
C ALA A 84 -19.17 -1.63 10.72
#